data_AF-A0A8J7RZZ8-F1
#
_entry.id   AF-A0A8J7RZZ8-F1
#
_cell.length_a   1.000
_cell.length_b   1.000
_cell.length_c   1.000
_cell.angle_alpha   90.00
_cell.angle_beta   90.00
_cell.angle_gamma   90.00
#
_symmetry.space_group_name_H-M   'P 1'
#
loop_
_entity.id
_entity.type
_entity.pdbx_description
1 polymer ?
#
loop_
_entity_poly.entity_id
_entity_poly.type
_entity_poly.pdbx_seq_one_letter_code
_entity_poly.pdbx_strand_id
1 'polypeptide(L)'
;MGRMTIWRVGKLSVALAVLGFVSAVWAWSAAANPVPVDGKDPKDGTDLTGFRLQSMDGKAFLYFLCDAGDANPELWITHGHEIGASTQPFRVTYSIDGGPVQEHWFYVMENLKSGAFFPRYNQMYEARFGPTPEMFDKEAGSVSPEYVDWYNNIYNTLIADFGFGGTTADFTIIDTEGNSHGYQFNLIPLRDSMARLKRCYEPPVNYTPISPSG
;
A
#
# COMPACT_ATOMS: atom_id res chain seq x y z
N MET A 1 -10.60 -79.32 44.94
CA MET A 1 -9.89 -78.53 45.96
C MET A 1 -9.42 -77.25 45.28
N GLY A 2 -10.20 -76.16 45.33
CA GLY A 2 -10.02 -75.03 46.27
C GLY A 2 -8.98 -74.05 45.69
N ARG A 3 -9.18 -72.74 45.50
CA ARG A 3 -10.08 -71.76 46.11
C ARG A 3 -10.16 -70.52 45.17
N MET A 4 -11.28 -69.81 45.27
CA MET A 4 -11.63 -68.53 44.63
C MET A 4 -11.18 -67.34 45.50
N THR A 5 -10.72 -66.22 44.91
CA THR A 5 -10.78 -64.82 45.45
C THR A 5 -10.42 -63.85 44.29
N ILE A 6 -11.32 -63.12 43.61
CA ILE A 6 -12.03 -61.85 43.92
C ILE A 6 -11.19 -60.56 43.80
N TRP A 7 -11.53 -59.79 42.74
CA TRP A 7 -11.63 -58.32 42.55
C TRP A 7 -10.41 -57.39 42.55
N ARG A 8 -10.29 -56.60 41.46
CA ARG A 8 -10.61 -55.15 41.48
C ARG A 8 -10.79 -54.57 40.07
N VAL A 9 -11.92 -53.91 39.86
CA VAL A 9 -12.27 -53.03 38.74
C VAL A 9 -11.67 -51.66 39.03
N GLY A 10 -10.91 -51.11 38.07
CA GLY A 10 -10.29 -49.79 38.15
C GLY A 10 -10.51 -49.01 36.85
N LYS A 11 -11.29 -47.94 36.97
CA LYS A 11 -11.76 -47.03 35.91
C LYS A 11 -10.59 -46.43 35.09
N LEU A 12 -10.71 -46.42 33.76
CA LEU A 12 -9.97 -45.47 32.92
C LEU A 12 -10.98 -44.45 32.39
N SER A 13 -11.00 -43.29 33.03
CA SER A 13 -11.83 -42.15 32.64
C SER A 13 -11.15 -41.38 31.50
N VAL A 14 -11.98 -41.08 30.51
CA VAL A 14 -11.88 -40.11 29.42
C VAL A 14 -10.96 -38.91 29.73
N ALA A 15 -9.92 -38.73 28.92
CA ALA A 15 -9.18 -37.48 28.83
C ALA A 15 -9.90 -36.54 27.86
N LEU A 16 -10.55 -35.52 28.42
CA LEU A 16 -11.14 -34.40 27.69
C LEU A 16 -9.98 -33.45 27.32
N ALA A 17 -9.57 -33.45 26.05
CA ALA A 17 -8.63 -32.45 25.53
C ALA A 17 -9.38 -31.13 25.35
N VAL A 18 -9.28 -30.25 26.33
CA VAL A 18 -9.66 -28.84 26.19
C VAL A 18 -8.61 -28.19 25.29
N LEU A 19 -8.94 -28.02 24.02
CA LEU A 19 -8.25 -27.14 23.09
C LEU A 19 -8.39 -25.70 23.59
N GLY A 20 -7.48 -25.30 24.46
CA GLY A 20 -7.25 -23.89 24.77
C GLY A 20 -6.71 -23.22 23.53
N PHE A 21 -7.56 -22.45 22.83
CA PHE A 21 -7.12 -21.41 21.93
C PHE A 21 -6.33 -20.40 22.78
N VAL A 22 -5.01 -20.57 22.83
CA VAL A 22 -4.14 -19.46 23.20
C VAL A 22 -4.18 -18.53 22.00
N SER A 23 -5.04 -17.51 22.08
CA SER A 23 -4.96 -16.35 21.20
C SER A 23 -3.53 -15.84 21.29
N ALA A 24 -2.75 -16.07 20.24
CA ALA A 24 -1.47 -15.41 20.09
C ALA A 24 -1.77 -13.91 20.03
N VAL A 25 -1.57 -13.23 21.15
CA VAL A 25 -1.46 -11.78 21.18
C VAL A 25 -0.19 -11.49 20.39
N TRP A 26 -0.35 -11.20 19.10
CA TRP A 26 0.71 -10.61 18.30
C TRP A 26 1.07 -9.31 19.00
N ALA A 27 2.25 -9.28 19.63
CA ALA A 27 2.80 -8.07 20.17
C ALA A 27 2.94 -7.09 18.99
N TRP A 28 2.08 -6.08 18.96
CA TRP A 28 2.22 -4.94 18.07
C TRP A 28 3.57 -4.30 18.37
N SER A 29 4.56 -4.53 17.51
CA SER A 29 5.74 -3.68 17.48
C SER A 29 5.26 -2.27 17.16
N ALA A 30 5.54 -1.33 18.07
CA ALA A 30 5.23 0.08 17.90
C ALA A 30 5.58 0.50 16.47
N ALA A 31 4.61 1.06 15.77
CA ALA A 31 4.77 1.47 14.39
C ALA A 31 6.06 2.26 14.20
N ALA A 32 6.88 1.84 13.23
CA ALA A 32 8.08 2.56 12.89
C ALA A 32 7.69 3.96 12.38
N ASN A 33 8.28 5.00 12.99
CA ASN A 33 8.16 6.36 12.49
C ASN A 33 8.62 6.42 11.01
N PRO A 34 8.04 7.30 10.17
CA PRO A 34 8.48 7.52 8.82
C PRO A 34 9.98 7.79 8.80
N VAL A 35 10.70 7.06 7.96
CA VAL A 35 12.14 7.21 7.83
C VAL A 35 12.41 8.12 6.64
N PRO A 36 13.11 9.26 6.83
CA PRO A 36 13.59 10.09 5.74
C PRO A 36 14.28 9.28 4.64
N VAL A 37 14.02 9.63 3.39
CA VAL A 37 14.72 9.08 2.22
C VAL A 37 15.25 10.26 1.43
N ASP A 38 16.56 10.29 1.21
CA ASP A 38 17.24 11.24 0.34
C ASP A 38 18.18 10.41 -0.55
N GLY A 39 18.22 10.69 -1.86
CA GLY A 39 18.94 9.86 -2.80
C GLY A 39 18.87 10.36 -4.24
N LYS A 40 19.07 9.45 -5.19
CA LYS A 40 19.02 9.72 -6.63
C LYS A 40 17.96 8.84 -7.31
N ASP A 41 17.19 9.38 -8.25
CA ASP A 41 16.29 8.53 -9.07
C ASP A 41 17.15 7.56 -9.88
N PRO A 42 16.93 6.23 -9.76
CA PRO A 42 17.67 5.24 -10.54
C PRO A 42 17.48 5.36 -12.06
N LYS A 43 16.41 6.01 -12.54
CA LYS A 43 16.08 6.19 -13.96
C LYS A 43 16.97 7.24 -14.63
N ASP A 44 17.19 8.39 -13.99
CA ASP A 44 17.82 9.56 -14.62
C ASP A 44 18.82 10.32 -13.70
N GLY A 45 18.96 9.94 -12.43
CA GLY A 45 19.96 10.48 -11.51
C GLY A 45 19.63 11.84 -10.88
N THR A 46 18.39 12.29 -11.01
CA THR A 46 17.84 13.48 -10.33
C THR A 46 17.77 13.29 -8.81
N ASP A 47 17.64 14.38 -8.06
CA ASP A 47 17.56 14.31 -6.59
C ASP A 47 16.18 13.81 -6.14
N LEU A 48 16.15 12.66 -5.46
CA LEU A 48 14.98 12.14 -4.77
C LEU A 48 14.99 12.55 -3.30
N THR A 49 13.86 13.07 -2.82
CA THR A 49 13.64 13.34 -1.39
C THR A 49 12.26 12.88 -0.96
N GLY A 50 12.13 12.36 0.25
CA GLY A 50 10.83 11.96 0.76
C GLY A 50 10.95 11.21 2.08
N PHE A 51 10.11 10.20 2.23
CA PHE A 51 10.14 9.32 3.39
C PHE A 51 9.56 7.94 3.03
N ARG A 52 9.81 6.96 3.89
CA ARG A 52 9.24 5.62 3.77
C ARG A 52 8.57 5.17 5.05
N LEU A 53 7.52 4.38 4.91
CA LEU A 53 6.95 3.57 5.96
C LEU A 53 7.46 2.13 5.83
N GLN A 54 7.58 1.46 6.97
CA GLN A 54 7.77 0.01 7.02
C GLN A 54 6.44 -0.65 7.39
N SER A 55 6.11 -1.77 6.77
CA SER A 55 4.95 -2.57 7.16
C SER A 55 5.09 -3.05 8.60
N MET A 56 3.98 -3.29 9.28
CA MET A 56 3.97 -3.72 10.68
C MET A 56 4.70 -5.06 10.91
N ASP A 57 4.74 -5.93 9.89
CA ASP A 57 5.49 -7.19 9.92
C ASP A 57 6.97 -7.05 9.50
N GLY A 58 7.39 -5.85 9.10
CA GLY A 58 8.75 -5.52 8.71
C GLY A 58 9.17 -5.95 7.30
N LYS A 59 8.27 -6.52 6.49
CA LYS A 59 8.61 -7.20 5.21
C LYS A 59 8.38 -6.37 3.96
N ALA A 60 7.71 -5.22 4.07
CA ALA A 60 7.48 -4.32 2.96
C ALA A 60 7.77 -2.87 3.35
N PHE A 61 8.02 -2.05 2.33
CA PHE A 61 8.23 -0.62 2.46
C PHE A 61 7.34 0.14 1.48
N LEU A 62 6.72 1.21 1.96
CA LEU A 62 5.94 2.14 1.16
C LEU A 62 6.68 3.48 1.13
N TYR A 63 7.05 3.95 -0.05
CA TYR A 63 7.83 5.17 -0.24
C TYR A 63 6.97 6.27 -0.81
N PHE A 64 7.14 7.47 -0.28
CA PHE A 64 6.54 8.70 -0.76
C PHE A 64 7.68 9.63 -1.10
N LEU A 65 7.86 9.95 -2.38
CA LEU A 65 9.06 10.60 -2.89
C LEU A 65 8.69 11.82 -3.75
N CYS A 66 9.58 12.79 -3.78
CA CYS A 66 9.64 13.85 -4.78
C CYS A 66 10.93 13.69 -5.56
N ASP A 67 10.78 13.53 -6.87
CA ASP A 67 11.86 13.74 -7.81
C ASP A 67 11.98 15.25 -8.11
N ALA A 68 13.20 15.78 -8.10
CA ALA A 68 13.49 17.15 -8.53
C ALA A 68 13.20 17.40 -10.03
N GLY A 69 13.16 16.35 -10.85
CA GLY A 69 12.83 16.39 -12.28
C GLY A 69 11.33 16.25 -12.57
N ASP A 70 10.51 15.84 -11.60
CA ASP A 70 9.07 15.63 -11.76
C ASP A 70 8.26 16.65 -10.95
N ALA A 71 7.15 17.08 -11.51
CA ALA A 71 6.18 17.91 -10.81
C ALA A 71 5.32 17.10 -9.84
N ASN A 72 5.21 15.79 -10.03
CA ASN A 72 4.33 14.92 -9.26
C ASN A 72 5.06 14.15 -8.14
N PRO A 73 4.36 13.82 -7.04
CA PRO A 73 4.88 12.90 -6.04
C PRO A 73 4.86 11.47 -6.57
N GLU A 74 5.87 10.69 -6.20
CA GLU A 74 5.95 9.27 -6.50
C GLU A 74 5.54 8.42 -5.29
N LEU A 75 4.76 7.37 -5.57
CA LEU A 75 4.41 6.33 -4.61
C LEU A 75 5.03 5.02 -5.06
N TRP A 76 5.97 4.49 -4.28
CA TRP A 76 6.57 3.18 -4.56
C TRP A 76 6.25 2.18 -3.46
N ILE A 77 6.14 0.91 -3.83
CA ILE A 77 6.04 -0.19 -2.89
C ILE A 77 7.13 -1.22 -3.19
N THR A 78 7.80 -1.70 -2.14
CA THR A 78 8.82 -2.75 -2.23
C THR A 78 8.49 -3.87 -1.26
N HIS A 79 8.65 -5.12 -1.69
CA HIS A 79 8.50 -6.29 -0.83
C HIS A 79 9.54 -7.38 -1.14
N GLY A 80 9.39 -8.57 -0.53
CA GLY A 80 10.39 -9.65 -0.60
C GLY A 80 10.35 -10.51 -1.87
N HIS A 81 9.23 -10.50 -2.60
CA HIS A 81 8.94 -11.44 -3.70
C HIS A 81 8.99 -10.73 -5.06
N GLU A 82 9.24 -11.49 -6.12
CA GLU A 82 9.25 -10.95 -7.48
C GLU A 82 7.80 -10.74 -7.97
N ILE A 83 7.55 -9.56 -8.53
CA ILE A 83 6.22 -9.14 -8.98
C ILE A 83 6.02 -9.45 -10.46
N GLY A 84 7.07 -9.28 -11.26
CA GLY A 84 7.03 -9.44 -12.71
C GLY A 84 8.33 -9.00 -13.39
N ALA A 85 8.30 -8.91 -14.71
CA ALA A 85 9.42 -8.38 -15.48
C ALA A 85 9.49 -6.84 -15.36
N SER A 86 10.68 -6.26 -15.47
CA SER A 86 10.85 -4.78 -15.45
C SER A 86 9.91 -4.09 -16.45
N THR A 87 9.33 -2.96 -16.04
CA THR A 87 8.29 -2.16 -16.72
C THR A 87 6.93 -2.85 -16.90
N GLN A 88 6.80 -4.12 -16.50
CA GLN A 88 5.53 -4.81 -16.61
C GLN A 88 4.51 -4.17 -15.67
N PRO A 89 3.29 -3.89 -16.13
CA PRO A 89 2.23 -3.38 -15.28
C PRO A 89 1.66 -4.49 -14.40
N PHE A 90 1.43 -4.18 -13.13
CA PHE A 90 0.74 -5.03 -12.16
C PHE A 90 -0.25 -4.20 -11.33
N ARG A 91 -1.14 -4.91 -10.63
CA ARG A 91 -2.17 -4.29 -9.80
C ARG A 91 -1.81 -4.41 -8.33
N VAL A 92 -2.01 -3.32 -7.62
CA VAL A 92 -1.96 -3.26 -6.18
C VAL A 92 -3.35 -2.90 -5.71
N THR A 93 -3.88 -3.66 -4.76
CA THR A 93 -5.11 -3.30 -4.08
C THR A 93 -4.78 -2.81 -2.68
N TYR A 94 -5.53 -1.82 -2.20
CA TYR A 94 -5.42 -1.39 -0.81
C TYR A 94 -6.76 -0.96 -0.23
N SER A 95 -6.90 -1.01 1.09
CA SER A 95 -7.98 -0.36 1.82
C SER A 95 -7.39 0.51 2.94
N ILE A 96 -8.12 1.55 3.32
CA ILE A 96 -7.77 2.43 4.44
C ILE A 96 -8.79 2.23 5.56
N ASP A 97 -8.31 1.94 6.76
CA ASP A 97 -9.13 1.65 7.95
C ASP A 97 -10.27 0.64 7.70
N GLY A 98 -10.01 -0.37 6.86
CA GLY A 98 -10.99 -1.40 6.48
C GLY A 98 -12.11 -0.91 5.55
N GLY A 99 -11.98 0.29 4.98
CA GLY A 99 -12.91 0.87 4.01
C GLY A 99 -12.90 0.18 2.63
N PRO A 100 -13.55 0.78 1.62
CA PRO A 100 -13.64 0.23 0.28
C PRO A 100 -12.27 -0.08 -0.32
N VAL A 101 -12.13 -1.28 -0.90
CA VAL A 101 -10.91 -1.68 -1.61
C VAL A 101 -10.73 -0.81 -2.85
N GLN A 102 -9.57 -0.15 -2.91
CA GLN A 102 -9.07 0.54 -4.09
C GLN A 102 -8.17 -0.39 -4.89
N GLU A 103 -8.11 -0.17 -6.19
CA GLU A 103 -7.21 -0.85 -7.11
C GLU A 103 -6.45 0.20 -7.91
N HIS A 104 -5.12 0.07 -7.98
CA HIS A 104 -4.27 0.97 -8.75
C HIS A 104 -3.18 0.20 -9.50
N TRP A 105 -2.70 0.82 -10.58
CA TRP A 105 -1.65 0.25 -11.42
C TRP A 105 -0.28 0.74 -11.00
N PHE A 106 0.66 -0.19 -11.03
CA PHE A 106 2.07 0.03 -10.76
C PHE A 106 2.88 -0.64 -11.86
N TYR A 107 4.02 -0.07 -12.25
CA TYR A 107 4.96 -0.76 -13.12
C TYR A 107 6.08 -1.34 -12.28
N VAL A 108 6.53 -2.55 -12.63
CA VAL A 108 7.64 -3.21 -11.94
C VAL A 108 8.95 -2.46 -12.23
N MET A 109 9.71 -2.16 -11.19
CA MET A 109 11.03 -1.54 -11.28
C MET A 109 12.12 -2.57 -11.57
N GLU A 110 13.33 -2.13 -11.90
CA GLU A 110 14.44 -3.01 -12.33
C GLU A 110 14.83 -4.09 -11.30
N ASN A 111 14.61 -3.84 -10.00
CA ASN A 111 14.88 -4.82 -8.96
C ASN A 111 13.83 -5.96 -8.86
N LEU A 112 12.80 -5.92 -9.72
CA LEU A 112 11.72 -6.92 -9.88
C LEU A 112 10.80 -7.11 -8.67
N LYS A 113 11.11 -6.48 -7.53
CA LYS A 113 10.40 -6.60 -6.24
C LYS A 113 9.76 -5.29 -5.78
N SER A 114 9.88 -4.26 -6.61
CA SER A 114 9.32 -2.95 -6.35
C SER A 114 8.43 -2.54 -7.50
N GLY A 115 7.42 -1.74 -7.19
CA GLY A 115 6.60 -1.08 -8.17
C GLY A 115 6.48 0.40 -7.88
N ALA A 116 6.33 1.18 -8.94
CA ALA A 116 6.03 2.59 -8.86
C ALA A 116 4.63 2.85 -9.46
N PHE A 117 3.83 3.64 -8.74
CA PHE A 117 2.47 3.97 -9.12
C PHE A 117 2.46 4.75 -10.43
N PHE A 118 1.48 4.44 -11.28
CA PHE A 118 1.13 5.28 -12.42
C PHE A 118 -0.37 5.16 -12.75
N PRO A 119 -1.05 6.27 -13.08
CA PRO A 119 -2.41 6.24 -13.60
C PRO A 119 -2.44 5.53 -14.96
N ARG A 120 -2.91 4.28 -14.97
CA ARG A 120 -3.19 3.51 -16.18
C ARG A 120 -4.70 3.36 -16.37
N TYR A 121 -5.18 3.45 -17.62
CA TYR A 121 -6.61 3.35 -17.98
C TYR A 121 -7.47 4.43 -17.32
N ASN A 122 -7.46 5.63 -17.90
CA ASN A 122 -8.11 6.83 -17.34
C ASN A 122 -9.55 6.60 -16.86
N GLN A 123 -10.30 5.71 -17.53
CA GLN A 123 -11.68 5.36 -17.18
C GLN A 123 -11.86 4.87 -15.74
N MET A 124 -10.84 4.23 -15.13
CA MET A 124 -10.94 3.78 -13.74
C MET A 124 -10.96 4.93 -12.74
N TYR A 125 -10.44 6.09 -13.14
CA TYR A 125 -10.33 7.29 -12.31
C TYR A 125 -11.55 8.21 -12.48
N GLU A 126 -12.32 8.06 -13.55
CA GLU A 126 -13.40 8.99 -13.88
C GLU A 126 -14.51 9.05 -12.83
N ALA A 127 -14.78 7.93 -12.15
CA ALA A 127 -15.77 7.88 -11.08
C ALA A 127 -15.43 8.81 -9.90
N ARG A 128 -14.13 9.03 -9.63
CA ARG A 128 -13.65 9.87 -8.52
C ARG A 128 -13.20 11.25 -8.97
N PHE A 129 -12.61 11.35 -10.15
CA PHE A 129 -11.95 12.56 -10.64
C PHE A 129 -12.73 13.28 -11.75
N GLY A 130 -13.90 12.77 -12.13
CA GLY A 130 -14.67 13.28 -13.26
C GLY A 130 -14.12 12.79 -14.60
N PRO A 131 -14.82 13.10 -15.71
CA PRO A 131 -14.47 12.60 -17.03
C PRO A 131 -13.05 13.02 -17.43
N THR A 132 -12.34 12.13 -18.11
CA THR A 132 -10.99 12.41 -18.61
C THR A 132 -11.03 13.55 -19.64
N PRO A 133 -10.26 14.64 -19.47
CA PRO A 133 -10.12 15.67 -20.51
C PRO A 133 -9.46 15.14 -21.78
N GLU A 134 -9.61 15.85 -22.91
CA GLU A 134 -8.84 15.51 -24.12
C GLU A 134 -7.34 15.66 -23.84
N MET A 135 -6.56 14.61 -24.10
CA MET A 135 -5.11 14.60 -23.84
C MET A 135 -4.36 15.63 -24.69
N PHE A 136 -4.81 15.88 -25.93
CA PHE A 136 -4.13 16.76 -26.87
C PHE A 136 -5.02 17.95 -27.20
N ASP A 137 -4.47 19.15 -26.99
CA ASP A 137 -5.03 20.37 -27.55
C ASP A 137 -4.64 20.44 -29.03
N LYS A 138 -5.65 20.34 -29.90
CA LYS A 138 -5.48 20.33 -31.36
C LYS A 138 -5.10 21.71 -31.90
N GLU A 139 -5.45 22.78 -31.21
CA GLU A 139 -5.13 24.15 -31.60
C GLU A 139 -3.70 24.52 -31.18
N ALA A 140 -3.32 24.18 -29.95
CA ALA A 140 -1.97 24.43 -29.44
C ALA A 140 -0.92 23.42 -29.94
N GLY A 141 -1.35 22.24 -30.42
CA GLY A 141 -0.44 21.18 -30.85
C GLY A 141 0.38 20.58 -29.70
N SER A 142 -0.15 20.66 -28.48
CA SER A 142 0.52 20.24 -27.24
C SER A 142 -0.39 19.36 -26.40
N VAL A 143 0.15 18.79 -25.31
CA VAL A 143 -0.68 18.17 -24.27
C VAL A 143 -1.59 19.24 -23.67
N SER A 144 -2.86 18.90 -23.47
CA SER A 144 -3.85 19.80 -22.87
C SER A 144 -3.49 20.10 -21.40
N PRO A 145 -3.44 21.37 -20.99
CA PRO A 145 -3.27 21.73 -19.58
C PRO A 145 -4.33 21.10 -18.67
N GLU A 146 -5.59 21.01 -19.13
CA GLU A 146 -6.67 20.39 -18.36
C GLU A 146 -6.40 18.90 -18.11
N TYR A 147 -5.85 18.19 -19.10
CA TYR A 147 -5.45 16.79 -18.94
C TYR A 147 -4.30 16.65 -17.93
N VAL A 148 -3.31 17.55 -17.98
CA VAL A 148 -2.20 17.56 -17.02
C VAL A 148 -2.70 17.80 -15.60
N ASP A 149 -3.57 18.79 -15.40
CA ASP A 149 -4.15 19.11 -14.10
C ASP A 149 -4.98 17.94 -13.54
N TRP A 150 -5.81 17.31 -14.40
CA TRP A 150 -6.58 16.12 -14.03
C TRP A 150 -5.67 14.95 -13.64
N TYR A 151 -4.61 14.72 -14.41
CA TYR A 151 -3.63 13.65 -14.16
C TYR A 151 -2.85 13.88 -12.85
N ASN A 152 -2.37 15.10 -12.62
CA ASN A 152 -1.66 15.49 -11.40
C ASN A 152 -2.56 15.37 -10.15
N ASN A 153 -3.85 15.71 -10.29
CA ASN A 153 -4.82 15.57 -9.20
C ASN A 153 -4.98 14.11 -8.73
N ILE A 154 -4.79 13.12 -9.62
CA ILE A 154 -4.81 11.70 -9.24
C ILE A 154 -3.66 11.38 -8.29
N TYR A 155 -2.42 11.76 -8.64
CA TYR A 155 -1.24 11.55 -7.79
C TYR A 155 -1.42 12.23 -6.44
N ASN A 156 -1.77 13.51 -6.44
CA ASN A 156 -1.95 14.28 -5.21
C ASN A 156 -3.06 13.70 -4.32
N THR A 157 -4.16 13.24 -4.90
CA THR A 157 -5.25 12.63 -4.13
C THR A 157 -4.87 11.27 -3.57
N LEU A 158 -4.13 10.45 -4.31
CA LEU A 158 -3.63 9.17 -3.82
C LEU A 158 -2.70 9.36 -2.61
N ILE A 159 -1.79 10.33 -2.66
CA ILE A 159 -0.92 10.66 -1.52
C ILE A 159 -1.75 11.21 -0.35
N ALA A 160 -2.77 12.03 -0.63
CA ALA A 160 -3.67 12.56 0.39
C ALA A 160 -4.46 11.46 1.12
N ASP A 161 -4.84 10.39 0.43
CA ASP A 161 -5.47 9.21 1.05
C ASP A 161 -4.61 8.61 2.15
N PHE A 162 -3.31 8.45 1.93
CA PHE A 162 -2.41 7.95 2.95
C PHE A 162 -2.10 8.99 4.04
N GLY A 163 -2.03 10.28 3.69
CA GLY A 163 -1.63 11.34 4.64
C GLY A 163 -2.74 11.86 5.54
N PHE A 164 -3.99 11.78 5.07
CA PHE A 164 -5.13 12.42 5.71
C PHE A 164 -6.39 11.54 5.73
N GLY A 165 -6.40 10.41 5.02
CA GLY A 165 -7.59 9.57 4.84
C GLY A 165 -7.85 8.56 5.95
N GLY A 166 -6.86 8.24 6.79
CA GLY A 166 -7.06 7.26 7.86
C GLY A 166 -5.81 6.99 8.70
N THR A 167 -5.89 5.92 9.50
CA THR A 167 -4.84 5.53 10.46
C THR A 167 -4.01 4.35 9.99
N THR A 168 -4.58 3.47 9.17
CA THR A 168 -3.96 2.24 8.68
C THR A 168 -4.28 2.02 7.21
N ALA A 169 -3.33 1.43 6.49
CA ALA A 169 -3.55 0.94 5.13
C ALA A 169 -3.16 -0.52 5.01
N ASP A 170 -4.05 -1.33 4.44
CA ASP A 170 -3.83 -2.74 4.13
C ASP A 170 -3.60 -2.90 2.64
N PHE A 171 -2.38 -3.25 2.23
CA PHE A 171 -1.99 -3.49 0.85
C PHE A 171 -2.01 -4.97 0.52
N THR A 172 -2.38 -5.32 -0.70
CA THR A 172 -2.24 -6.67 -1.26
C THR A 172 -1.51 -6.62 -2.60
N ILE A 173 -0.52 -7.50 -2.75
CA ILE A 173 0.27 -7.69 -3.98
C ILE A 173 0.24 -9.17 -4.36
N ILE A 174 0.10 -9.46 -5.65
CA ILE A 174 0.22 -10.82 -6.21
C ILE A 174 1.59 -10.96 -6.86
N ASP A 175 2.34 -12.00 -6.48
CA ASP A 175 3.66 -12.29 -7.05
C ASP A 175 3.60 -13.09 -8.36
N THR A 176 4.75 -13.35 -8.99
CA THR A 176 4.85 -14.13 -10.24
C THR A 176 4.42 -15.58 -10.11
N GLU A 177 4.35 -16.13 -8.90
CA GLU A 177 3.87 -17.47 -8.60
C GLU A 177 2.34 -17.51 -8.37
N GLY A 178 1.70 -16.35 -8.33
CA GLY A 178 0.27 -16.21 -8.06
C GLY A 178 -0.08 -16.18 -6.56
N ASN A 179 0.91 -16.10 -5.67
CA ASN A 179 0.67 -15.98 -4.24
C ASN A 179 0.26 -14.55 -3.88
N SER A 180 -0.70 -14.44 -2.97
CA SER A 180 -1.15 -13.16 -2.41
C SER A 180 -0.36 -12.79 -1.16
N HIS A 181 0.14 -11.57 -1.12
CA HIS A 181 0.92 -11.02 -0.01
C HIS A 181 0.24 -9.77 0.57
N GLY A 182 -0.13 -9.84 1.84
CA GLY A 182 -0.77 -8.74 2.57
C GLY A 182 0.22 -7.98 3.46
N TYR A 183 0.15 -6.66 3.45
CA TYR A 183 1.00 -5.76 4.26
C TYR A 183 0.17 -4.64 4.89
N GLN A 184 0.26 -4.48 6.20
CA GLN A 184 -0.38 -3.37 6.91
C GLN A 184 0.63 -2.27 7.24
N PHE A 185 0.26 -1.02 7.01
CA PHE A 185 1.07 0.17 7.31
C PHE A 185 0.34 1.08 8.30
N ASN A 186 1.07 1.66 9.26
CA ASN A 186 0.56 2.73 10.12
C ASN A 186 0.73 4.09 9.42
N LEU A 187 -0.38 4.79 9.22
CA LEU A 187 -0.44 6.10 8.56
C LEU A 187 -0.42 7.28 9.54
N ILE A 188 -0.70 7.06 10.83
CA ILE A 188 -0.73 8.13 11.85
C ILE A 188 0.47 9.09 11.77
N PRO A 189 1.73 8.62 11.67
CA PRO A 189 2.88 9.53 11.67
C PRO A 189 3.15 10.17 10.31
N LEU A 190 2.41 9.80 9.26
CA LEU A 190 2.64 10.26 7.89
C LEU A 190 2.29 11.74 7.73
N ARG A 191 1.21 12.19 8.39
CA ARG A 191 0.74 13.59 8.34
C ARG A 191 1.85 14.59 8.63
N ASP A 192 2.65 14.33 9.65
CA ASP A 192 3.73 15.24 10.08
C ASP A 192 4.95 15.19 9.13
N SER A 193 5.04 14.14 8.31
CA SER A 193 6.13 13.94 7.33
C SER A 193 5.82 14.53 5.96
N MET A 194 4.56 14.87 5.68
CA MET A 194 4.10 15.45 4.40
C MET A 194 4.85 16.73 4.00
N ALA A 195 5.37 17.48 4.97
CA ALA A 195 6.18 18.67 4.70
C ALA A 195 7.46 18.37 3.89
N ARG A 196 7.97 17.13 3.89
CA ARG A 196 9.10 16.72 3.05
C ARG A 196 8.73 16.62 1.56
N LEU A 197 7.44 16.47 1.24
CA LEU A 197 6.95 16.36 -0.13
C LEU A 197 6.57 17.72 -0.75
N LYS A 198 6.68 18.83 -0.01
CA LYS A 198 6.20 20.15 -0.43
C LYS A 198 6.74 20.68 -1.77
N ARG A 199 7.78 20.06 -2.34
CA ARG A 199 8.34 20.44 -3.64
C ARG A 199 7.51 19.93 -4.82
N CYS A 200 6.89 18.76 -4.66
CA CYS A 200 6.17 18.06 -5.73
C CYS A 200 4.72 17.70 -5.33
N TYR A 201 4.34 17.89 -4.08
CA TYR A 201 3.01 17.58 -3.58
C TYR A 201 2.22 18.86 -3.35
N GLU A 202 1.05 18.93 -3.97
CA GLU A 202 0.04 19.94 -3.72
C GLU A 202 -1.24 19.27 -3.19
N PRO A 203 -1.72 19.60 -1.98
CA PRO A 203 -2.95 19.03 -1.46
C PRO A 203 -4.14 19.32 -2.39
N PRO A 204 -5.00 18.33 -2.70
CA PRO A 204 -6.18 18.56 -3.52
C PRO A 204 -7.12 19.58 -2.87
N VAL A 205 -7.57 20.57 -3.64
CA VAL A 205 -8.42 21.68 -3.15
C VAL A 205 -9.76 21.20 -2.57
N ASN A 206 -10.30 20.08 -3.08
CA ASN A 206 -11.54 19.45 -2.61
C ASN A 206 -11.31 17.99 -2.22
N TYR A 207 -10.30 17.75 -1.38
CA TYR A 207 -9.99 16.40 -0.94
C TYR A 207 -11.18 15.77 -0.21
N THR A 208 -11.68 14.66 -0.77
CA THR A 208 -12.67 13.80 -0.14
C THR A 208 -11.99 12.47 0.19
N PRO A 209 -11.84 12.12 1.48
CA PRO A 209 -11.27 10.85 1.89
C PRO A 209 -12.03 9.66 1.32
N ILE A 210 -11.32 8.55 1.12
CA ILE A 210 -11.95 7.24 0.97
C ILE A 210 -12.60 6.93 2.32
N SER A 211 -13.88 7.29 2.47
CA SER A 211 -14.60 7.04 3.71
C SER A 211 -14.64 5.53 3.96
N PRO A 212 -14.31 5.05 5.17
CA PRO A 212 -14.86 3.78 5.60
C PRO A 212 -16.38 3.94 5.48
N SER A 213 -17.02 3.10 4.68
CA SER A 213 -18.49 3.08 4.61
C SER A 213 -19.01 2.97 6.04
N GLY A 214 -19.97 3.83 6.39
CA GLY A 214 -20.63 3.80 7.70
C GLY A 214 -21.23 2.45 8.06
#